data_AF-A0A6I4U3P3-F1
#
_entry.id   AF-A0A6I4U3P3-F1
#
_cell.length_a   1.000
_cell.length_b   1.000
_cell.length_c   1.000
_cell.angle_alpha   90.00
_cell.angle_beta   90.00
_cell.angle_gamma   90.00
#
_symmetry.space_group_name_H-M   'P 1'
#
loop_
_entity.id
_entity.type
_entity.pdbx_description
1 polymer ?
#
loop_
_entity_poly.entity_id
_entity_poly.type
_entity_poly.pdbx_seq_one_letter_code
_entity_poly.pdbx_strand_id
1 'polypeptide(L)'
;MKFNTKAVMAATVFAMGLSVAACDSAAENQAEDQAEAYEDVQDGKIEQAEAAGEITEDQADEAKEAVEDKADAMEDNADEMDATPE
;
A
#
# COMPACT_ATOMS: atom_id res chain seq x y z
N MET A 1 -25.64 43.81 -26.64
CA MET A 1 -26.31 42.50 -26.55
C MET A 1 -26.00 41.67 -27.78
N LYS A 2 -25.35 40.51 -27.59
CA LYS A 2 -25.70 39.21 -28.20
C LYS A 2 -24.63 38.19 -27.79
N PHE A 3 -24.92 37.49 -26.70
CA PHE A 3 -24.19 36.29 -26.29
C PHE A 3 -24.53 35.18 -27.29
N ASN A 4 -23.54 34.73 -28.06
CA ASN A 4 -23.70 33.61 -28.98
C ASN A 4 -23.30 32.32 -28.24
N THR A 5 -24.31 31.48 -28.04
CA THR A 5 -24.40 30.22 -27.31
C THR A 5 -23.55 29.09 -27.93
N LYS A 6 -22.23 29.23 -27.97
CA LYS A 6 -21.28 28.15 -28.36
C LYS A 6 -20.36 27.70 -27.22
N ALA A 7 -20.70 28.02 -25.99
CA ALA A 7 -19.89 27.74 -24.80
C ALA A 7 -20.28 26.46 -24.02
N VAL A 8 -21.10 25.55 -24.58
CA VAL A 8 -21.71 24.46 -23.79
C VAL A 8 -21.20 23.05 -24.14
N MET A 9 -20.23 22.87 -25.05
CA MET A 9 -19.74 21.54 -25.43
C MET A 9 -18.22 21.36 -25.32
N ALA A 10 -17.62 21.82 -24.22
CA ALA A 10 -16.19 21.58 -23.97
C ALA A 10 -15.83 21.43 -22.49
N ALA A 11 -16.78 21.12 -21.61
CA ALA A 11 -16.54 21.13 -20.16
C ALA A 11 -16.72 19.78 -19.44
N THR A 12 -17.25 18.73 -20.09
CA THR A 12 -17.70 17.54 -19.35
C THR A 12 -16.86 16.27 -19.50
N VAL A 13 -15.75 16.27 -20.24
CA VAL A 13 -14.94 15.04 -20.42
C VAL A 13 -13.64 15.04 -19.60
N PHE A 14 -13.18 16.19 -19.10
CA PHE A 14 -11.97 16.22 -18.26
C PHE A 14 -12.22 15.89 -16.78
N ALA A 15 -13.48 15.78 -16.34
CA ALA A 15 -13.82 15.56 -14.94
C ALA A 15 -14.02 14.09 -14.54
N MET A 16 -13.93 13.13 -15.48
CA MET A 16 -14.05 11.69 -15.18
C MET A 16 -12.77 10.89 -15.51
N GLY A 17 -11.70 11.54 -15.96
CA GLY A 17 -10.42 10.89 -16.28
C GLY A 17 -9.34 11.08 -15.21
N LEU A 18 -9.62 11.87 -14.16
CA LEU A 18 -8.68 12.19 -13.08
C LEU A 18 -9.03 11.50 -11.75
N SER A 19 -10.05 10.65 -11.75
CA SER A 19 -10.60 10.01 -10.55
C SER A 19 -10.22 8.54 -10.38
N VAL A 20 -9.34 7.99 -11.25
CA VAL A 20 -8.85 6.60 -11.14
C VAL A 20 -7.41 6.54 -10.60
N ALA A 21 -6.64 7.63 -10.69
CA ALA A 21 -5.31 7.72 -10.07
C ALA A 21 -5.36 8.29 -8.63
N ALA A 22 -6.54 8.26 -8.01
CA ALA A 22 -6.80 8.79 -6.68
C ALA A 22 -7.72 7.85 -5.87
N CYS A 23 -7.87 6.60 -6.32
CA CYS A 23 -8.43 5.49 -5.54
C CYS A 23 -7.34 4.67 -4.84
N ASP A 24 -6.08 4.98 -5.13
CA ASP A 24 -4.91 4.49 -4.42
C ASP A 24 -4.17 5.77 -3.99
N SER A 25 -4.29 6.11 -2.72
CA SER A 25 -3.76 7.37 -2.22
C SER A 25 -2.23 7.26 -2.13
N ALA A 26 -1.49 8.32 -2.47
CA ALA A 26 -0.03 8.33 -2.27
C ALA A 26 0.40 8.09 -0.81
N ALA A 27 -0.55 8.15 0.14
CA ALA A 27 -0.32 7.83 1.54
C ALA A 27 -0.50 6.33 1.85
N GLU A 28 -1.45 5.65 1.20
CA GLU A 28 -1.69 4.20 1.25
C GLU A 28 -0.50 3.44 0.65
N ASN A 29 -0.16 3.71 -0.62
CA ASN A 29 1.07 3.22 -1.26
C ASN A 29 2.32 3.39 -0.38
N GLN A 30 2.49 4.56 0.25
CA GLN A 30 3.66 4.82 1.08
C GLN A 30 3.62 4.01 2.39
N ALA A 31 2.42 3.72 2.91
CA ALA A 31 2.25 2.90 4.10
C ALA A 31 2.43 1.40 3.78
N GLU A 32 1.92 0.91 2.66
CA GLU A 32 2.20 -0.43 2.12
C GLU A 32 3.69 -0.63 1.83
N ASP A 33 4.34 0.32 1.13
CA ASP A 33 5.80 0.29 0.89
C ASP A 33 6.60 0.18 2.20
N GLN A 34 6.08 0.76 3.30
CA GLN A 34 6.71 0.66 4.62
C GLN A 34 6.47 -0.69 5.29
N ALA A 35 5.30 -1.30 5.06
CA ALA A 35 4.98 -2.64 5.54
C ALA A 35 5.86 -3.69 4.84
N GLU A 36 5.92 -3.66 3.50
CA GLU A 36 6.80 -4.54 2.70
C GLU A 36 8.28 -4.35 3.12
N ALA A 37 8.75 -3.11 3.20
CA ALA A 37 10.14 -2.85 3.59
C ALA A 37 10.43 -3.28 5.05
N TYR A 38 9.42 -3.28 5.92
CA TYR A 38 9.56 -3.80 7.28
C TYR A 38 9.69 -5.33 7.26
N GLU A 39 8.83 -6.03 6.51
CA GLU A 39 8.87 -7.48 6.33
C GLU A 39 10.24 -7.92 5.79
N ASP A 40 10.64 -7.39 4.63
CA ASP A 40 11.91 -7.72 3.94
C ASP A 40 13.13 -7.60 4.87
N VAL A 41 13.17 -6.52 5.67
CA VAL A 41 14.28 -6.26 6.58
C VAL A 41 14.30 -7.26 7.73
N GLN A 42 13.15 -7.73 8.19
CA GLN A 42 13.04 -8.63 9.32
C GLN A 42 13.25 -10.08 8.88
N ASP A 43 12.67 -10.47 7.75
CA ASP A 43 12.89 -11.78 7.13
C ASP A 43 14.37 -11.97 6.81
N GLY A 44 15.04 -10.97 6.21
CA GLY A 44 16.47 -11.04 5.96
C GLY A 44 17.33 -11.20 7.23
N LYS A 45 16.88 -10.70 8.38
CA LYS A 45 17.56 -10.93 9.67
C LYS A 45 17.29 -12.31 10.23
N ILE A 46 16.05 -12.80 10.11
CA ILE A 46 15.66 -14.14 10.57
C ILE A 46 16.43 -15.19 9.78
N GLU A 47 16.46 -15.08 8.45
CA GLU A 47 17.23 -15.98 7.58
C GLU A 47 18.73 -15.93 7.88
N GLN A 48 19.27 -14.74 8.16
CA GLN A 48 20.67 -14.62 8.57
C GLN A 48 20.93 -15.32 9.91
N ALA A 49 20.02 -15.19 10.88
CA ALA A 49 20.14 -15.84 12.18
C ALA A 49 20.00 -17.37 12.07
N GLU A 50 19.10 -17.87 11.22
CA GLU A 50 18.94 -19.29 10.91
C GLU A 50 20.21 -19.84 10.23
N ALA A 51 20.71 -19.15 9.21
CA ALA A 51 21.94 -19.53 8.51
C ALA A 51 23.18 -19.49 9.42
N ALA A 52 23.19 -18.60 10.41
CA ALA A 52 24.23 -18.54 11.45
C ALA A 52 24.07 -19.63 12.52
N GLY A 53 22.94 -20.35 12.54
CA GLY A 53 22.60 -21.35 13.54
C GLY A 53 22.25 -20.76 14.91
N GLU A 54 21.89 -19.48 14.97
CA GLU A 54 21.46 -18.80 16.20
C GLU A 54 20.03 -19.16 16.60
N ILE A 55 19.19 -19.50 15.62
CA ILE A 55 17.82 -19.98 15.77
C ILE A 55 17.60 -21.26 14.96
N THR A 56 16.63 -22.08 15.37
CA THR A 56 16.21 -23.27 14.60
C THR A 56 15.21 -22.90 13.52
N GLU A 57 15.02 -23.78 12.53
CA GLU A 57 13.98 -23.66 11.49
C GLU A 57 12.60 -23.37 12.10
N ASP A 58 12.15 -24.17 13.07
CA ASP A 58 10.87 -23.92 13.78
C ASP A 58 10.77 -22.53 14.45
N GLN A 59 11.90 -21.96 14.90
CA GLN A 59 11.92 -20.63 15.52
C GLN A 59 11.97 -19.52 14.47
N ALA A 60 12.59 -19.78 13.32
CA ALA A 60 12.55 -18.90 12.18
C ALA A 60 11.12 -18.81 11.64
N ASP A 61 10.43 -19.94 11.47
CA ASP A 61 9.04 -19.99 11.02
C ASP A 61 8.11 -19.19 11.95
N GLU A 62 8.17 -19.42 13.27
CA GLU A 62 7.35 -18.66 14.23
C GLU A 62 7.69 -17.16 14.21
N ALA A 63 8.96 -16.80 13.99
CA ALA A 63 9.37 -15.41 13.89
C ALA A 63 8.90 -14.75 12.59
N LYS A 64 8.89 -15.48 11.47
CA LYS A 64 8.38 -15.01 10.17
C LYS A 64 6.86 -14.81 10.23
N GLU A 65 6.12 -15.77 10.78
CA GLU A 65 4.67 -15.65 10.99
C GLU A 65 4.32 -14.40 11.83
N ALA A 66 5.09 -14.11 12.89
CA ALA A 66 4.88 -12.91 13.70
C ALA A 66 5.28 -11.60 12.98
N VAL A 67 6.15 -11.67 11.96
CA VAL A 67 6.50 -10.52 11.11
C VAL A 67 5.40 -10.28 10.08
N GLU A 68 4.93 -11.33 9.40
CA GLU A 68 3.76 -11.32 8.49
C GLU A 68 2.55 -10.72 9.20
N ASP A 69 2.13 -11.25 10.36
CA ASP A 69 0.99 -10.76 11.14
C ASP A 69 1.06 -9.24 11.40
N LYS A 70 2.28 -8.71 11.52
CA LYS A 70 2.51 -7.31 11.79
C LYS A 70 2.59 -6.47 10.52
N ALA A 71 3.10 -7.01 9.42
CA ALA A 71 3.06 -6.40 8.10
C ALA A 71 1.61 -6.29 7.63
N ASP A 72 0.83 -7.38 7.73
CA ASP A 72 -0.62 -7.41 7.48
C ASP A 72 -1.34 -6.34 8.29
N ALA A 73 -1.04 -6.22 9.59
CA ALA A 73 -1.65 -5.18 10.40
C ALA A 73 -1.25 -3.75 9.98
N MET A 74 -0.09 -3.55 9.35
CA MET A 74 0.29 -2.26 8.78
C MET A 74 -0.43 -1.99 7.46
N GLU A 75 -0.59 -3.00 6.60
CA GLU A 75 -1.36 -2.94 5.36
C GLU A 75 -2.83 -2.66 5.64
N ASP A 76 -3.47 -3.39 6.56
CA ASP A 76 -4.86 -3.13 6.99
C ASP A 76 -5.04 -1.68 7.47
N ASN A 77 -4.04 -1.11 8.16
CA ASN A 77 -4.08 0.31 8.55
C ASN A 77 -3.86 1.25 7.37
N ALA A 78 -3.11 0.85 6.34
CA ALA A 78 -2.93 1.61 5.11
C ALA A 78 -4.24 1.66 4.30
N ASP A 79 -4.92 0.52 4.16
CA ASP A 79 -6.25 0.40 3.54
C ASP A 79 -7.28 1.32 4.24
N GLU A 80 -7.25 1.40 5.57
CA GLU A 80 -8.15 2.31 6.30
C GLU A 80 -7.86 3.80 6.02
N MET A 81 -6.67 4.15 5.51
CA MET A 81 -6.32 5.52 5.12
C MET A 81 -6.93 5.93 3.76
N ASP A 82 -7.28 4.98 2.90
CA ASP A 82 -8.15 5.19 1.73
C ASP A 82 -9.43 4.36 1.84
N ALA A 83 -10.41 4.88 2.58
CA ALA A 83 -11.72 4.24 2.76
C ALA A 83 -12.59 4.16 1.48
N THR A 84 -12.00 4.33 0.29
CA THR A 84 -12.66 4.13 -1.00
C THR A 84 -12.43 2.69 -1.44
N PRO A 85 -13.44 1.80 -1.45
CA PRO A 85 -13.23 0.41 -1.85
C PRO A 85 -12.75 0.31 -3.31
N GLU A 86 -11.68 -0.44 -3.56
CA GLU A 86 -11.30 -0.99 -4.88
C GLU A 86 -12.39 -1.90 -5.46
#